data_AF-A0A060BLF6-F1
#
_entry.id   AF-A0A060BLF6-F1
#
_cell.length_a   1.000
_cell.length_b   1.000
_cell.length_c   1.000
_cell.angle_alpha   90.00
_cell.angle_beta   90.00
_cell.angle_gamma   90.00
#
_symmetry.space_group_name_H-M   'P 1'
#
loop_
_entity.id
_entity.type
_entity.pdbx_description
1 polymer ?
#
loop_
_entity_poly.entity_id
_entity_poly.type
_entity_poly.pdbx_seq_one_letter_code
_entity_poly.pdbx_strand_id
1 'polypeptide(L)'
;TLPTIRNPRRPGRPTHPTLYTLVAEIREDGVVRDRLSTPYGIRTVAIVEEPDGRRRLLLNGKPFAIRGTAEYEHLLGGSHAFSSEQVAARVAQVEAAGFNAFRDGHYPHNLRYGERIAEDGLLWWPQFSAHNWFDNPAYRANFLSLLGDWVRERRNNPAVFLWGLQNEKPASQGV
;
A
#
# COMPACT_ATOMS: atom_id res chain seq x y z
N THR A 1 2.39 -24.70 13.09
CA THR A 1 1.32 -23.88 12.49
C THR A 1 1.19 -22.60 13.28
N LEU A 2 0.94 -21.45 12.63
CA LEU A 2 0.75 -20.18 13.35
C LEU A 2 -0.54 -20.23 14.19
N PRO A 3 -0.59 -19.59 15.37
CA PRO A 3 -1.76 -19.62 16.23
C PRO A 3 -2.95 -18.91 15.59
N THR A 4 -4.16 -19.45 15.76
CA THR A 4 -5.40 -18.78 15.32
C THR A 4 -5.67 -17.55 16.16
N ILE A 5 -5.76 -16.38 15.54
CA ILE A 5 -6.16 -15.13 16.21
C ILE A 5 -7.69 -15.11 16.32
N ARG A 6 -8.21 -15.36 17.52
CA ARG A 6 -9.65 -15.28 17.80
C ARG A 6 -10.05 -13.81 17.95
N ASN A 7 -11.18 -13.42 17.34
CA ASN A 7 -11.74 -12.07 17.37
C ASN A 7 -10.71 -10.97 17.06
N PRO A 8 -10.06 -11.01 15.87
CA PRO A 8 -9.07 -10.00 15.52
C PRO A 8 -9.72 -8.62 15.52
N ARG A 9 -9.03 -7.62 16.07
CA ARG A 9 -9.49 -6.23 16.00
C ARG A 9 -9.42 -5.80 14.55
N ARG A 10 -10.58 -5.52 13.96
CA ARG A 10 -10.70 -5.05 12.58
C ARG A 10 -10.86 -3.54 12.60
N PRO A 11 -10.10 -2.78 11.80
CA PRO A 11 -10.27 -1.33 11.74
C PRO A 11 -11.71 -1.00 11.31
N GLY A 12 -12.49 -0.38 12.20
CA GLY A 12 -13.87 0.03 11.91
C GLY A 12 -13.96 1.36 11.15
N ARG A 13 -12.89 2.16 11.23
CA ARG A 13 -12.60 3.37 10.45
C ARG A 13 -11.08 3.42 10.20
N PRO A 14 -10.63 4.14 9.17
CA PRO A 14 -9.21 4.39 8.87
C PRO A 14 -8.65 5.45 9.83
N THR A 15 -8.81 5.24 11.13
CA THR A 15 -8.26 6.09 12.19
C THR A 15 -7.67 5.14 13.23
N HIS A 16 -6.34 5.01 13.24
CA HIS A 16 -5.56 4.12 14.11
C HIS A 16 -5.97 2.63 14.01
N PRO A 17 -5.57 1.92 12.93
CA PRO A 17 -5.86 0.51 12.77
C PRO A 17 -5.10 -0.31 13.80
N THR A 18 -5.66 -1.44 14.21
CA THR A 18 -4.90 -2.39 15.02
C THR A 18 -3.88 -3.11 14.14
N LEU A 19 -2.60 -2.87 14.41
CA LEU A 19 -1.48 -3.61 13.84
C LEU A 19 -1.04 -4.70 14.82
N TYR A 20 -0.71 -5.86 14.25
CA TYR A 20 -0.07 -6.99 14.89
C TYR A 20 1.38 -7.05 14.43
N THR A 21 2.23 -7.78 15.15
CA THR A 21 3.63 -7.99 14.75
C THR A 21 3.89 -9.46 14.58
N LEU A 22 4.34 -9.85 13.38
CA LEU A 22 4.88 -11.18 13.12
C LEU A 22 6.37 -11.14 13.44
N VAL A 23 6.80 -11.98 14.37
CA VAL A 23 8.21 -12.15 14.72
C VAL A 23 8.70 -13.47 14.14
N ALA A 24 9.68 -13.41 13.25
CA ALA A 24 10.38 -14.57 12.71
C ALA A 24 11.80 -14.61 13.32
N GLU A 25 12.18 -15.74 13.89
CA GLU A 25 13.49 -15.93 14.52
C GLU A 25 14.19 -17.16 13.94
N ILE A 26 15.50 -17.04 13.70
CA ILE A 26 16.40 -18.17 13.44
C ILE A 26 17.13 -18.46 14.75
N ARG A 27 17.05 -19.69 15.23
CA ARG A 27 17.68 -20.14 16.48
C ARG A 27 18.64 -21.28 16.23
N GLU A 28 19.79 -21.21 16.89
CA GLU A 28 20.82 -22.25 16.91
C GLU A 28 21.20 -22.48 18.38
N ASP A 29 21.15 -23.73 18.84
CA ASP A 29 21.41 -24.11 20.24
C ASP A 29 20.62 -23.31 21.29
N GLY A 30 19.38 -22.96 20.95
CA GLY A 30 18.50 -22.15 21.80
C GLY A 30 18.76 -20.64 21.75
N VAL A 31 19.85 -20.19 21.11
CA VAL A 31 20.22 -18.79 20.95
C VAL A 31 19.62 -18.21 19.67
N VAL A 32 19.03 -17.02 19.76
CA VAL A 32 18.55 -16.28 18.58
C VAL A 32 19.74 -15.75 17.79
N ARG A 33 19.87 -16.15 16.53
CA ARG A 33 20.90 -15.71 15.59
C ARG A 33 20.42 -14.57 14.69
N ASP A 34 19.15 -14.60 14.32
CA ASP A 34 18.52 -13.56 13.52
C ASP A 34 17.05 -13.39 13.94
N ARG A 35 16.52 -12.17 13.81
CA ARG A 35 15.15 -11.82 14.16
C ARG A 35 14.62 -10.73 13.25
N LEU A 36 13.51 -11.01 12.60
CA LEU A 36 12.73 -10.04 11.81
C LEU A 36 11.38 -9.79 12.47
N SER A 37 11.00 -8.52 12.58
CA SER A 37 9.67 -8.10 13.03
C SER A 37 8.94 -7.40 11.90
N THR A 38 7.78 -7.94 11.50
CA THR A 38 6.98 -7.39 10.41
C THR A 38 5.61 -6.97 10.93
N PRO A 39 5.26 -5.68 10.90
CA PRO A 39 3.91 -5.24 11.23
C PRO A 39 2.93 -5.72 10.15
N TYR A 40 1.74 -6.15 10.57
CA TYR A 40 0.66 -6.54 9.67
C TYR A 40 -0.69 -6.19 10.27
N GLY A 41 -1.72 -6.09 9.42
CA GLY A 41 -3.09 -5.79 9.80
C GLY A 41 -4.04 -6.84 9.24
N ILE A 42 -5.15 -7.07 9.92
CA ILE A 42 -6.17 -8.03 9.49
C ILE A 42 -7.39 -7.28 9.02
N ARG A 43 -7.65 -7.33 7.71
CA ARG A 43 -8.83 -6.72 7.10
C ARG A 43 -9.27 -7.46 5.84
N THR A 44 -10.49 -7.21 5.41
CA THR A 44 -10.96 -7.62 4.08
C THR A 44 -11.28 -6.40 3.24
N VAL A 45 -10.90 -6.45 1.97
CA VAL A 45 -11.25 -5.45 0.95
C VAL A 45 -11.94 -6.20 -0.18
N ALA A 46 -13.13 -5.77 -0.57
CA ALA A 46 -13.88 -6.37 -1.66
C ALA A 46 -14.57 -5.30 -2.48
N ILE A 47 -14.72 -5.52 -3.79
CA ILE A 47 -15.62 -4.74 -4.63
C ILE A 47 -16.78 -5.67 -4.97
N VAL A 48 -17.99 -5.27 -4.60
CA VAL A 48 -19.22 -6.02 -4.90
C VAL A 48 -20.07 -5.25 -5.90
N GLU A 49 -20.80 -5.98 -6.73
CA GLU A 49 -21.82 -5.41 -7.61
C GLU A 49 -23.18 -5.50 -6.90
N GLU A 50 -23.84 -4.35 -6.75
CA GLU A 50 -25.18 -4.25 -6.16
C GLU A 50 -26.24 -4.65 -7.21
N PRO A 51 -27.48 -4.99 -6.81
CA PRO A 51 -28.55 -5.37 -7.75
C PRO A 51 -28.87 -4.33 -8.83
N ASP A 52 -28.53 -3.07 -8.59
CA ASP A 52 -28.70 -1.95 -9.55
C ASP A 52 -27.48 -1.77 -10.49
N GLY A 53 -26.53 -2.70 -10.48
CA GLY A 53 -25.32 -2.69 -11.31
C GLY A 53 -24.21 -1.77 -10.79
N ARG A 54 -24.41 -1.03 -9.69
CA ARG A 54 -23.36 -0.20 -9.11
C ARG A 54 -22.33 -1.05 -8.38
N ARG A 55 -21.06 -0.67 -8.52
CA ARG A 55 -19.96 -1.29 -7.77
C ARG A 55 -19.72 -0.54 -6.47
N ARG A 56 -19.54 -1.28 -5.37
CA ARG A 56 -19.28 -0.73 -4.05
C ARG A 56 -18.05 -1.39 -3.43
N LEU A 57 -17.14 -0.55 -2.93
CA LEU A 57 -16.04 -1.02 -2.10
C LEU A 57 -16.56 -1.36 -0.69
N LEU A 58 -16.21 -2.53 -0.21
CA LEU A 58 -16.42 -2.98 1.16
C LEU A 58 -15.08 -3.08 1.88
N LEU A 59 -15.00 -2.45 3.05
CA LEU A 59 -13.90 -2.63 4.00
C LEU A 59 -14.46 -3.37 5.21
N ASN A 60 -13.90 -4.55 5.52
CA ASN A 60 -14.37 -5.40 6.62
C ASN A 60 -15.87 -5.76 6.51
N GLY A 61 -16.36 -5.94 5.28
CA GLY A 61 -17.76 -6.25 4.99
C GLY A 61 -18.72 -5.06 5.07
N LYS A 62 -18.22 -3.84 5.34
CA LYS A 62 -19.05 -2.62 5.42
C LYS A 62 -18.79 -1.71 4.22
N PRO A 63 -19.83 -1.05 3.67
CA PRO A 63 -19.67 -0.02 2.65
C PRO A 63 -18.60 1.02 3.04
N PHE A 64 -17.66 1.28 2.13
CA PHE A 64 -16.60 2.24 2.32
C PHE A 64 -16.49 3.19 1.13
N ALA A 65 -16.60 4.49 1.39
CA ALA A 65 -16.41 5.54 0.38
C ALA A 65 -14.96 6.04 0.43
N ILE A 66 -14.26 5.91 -0.69
CA ILE A 66 -12.90 6.47 -0.83
C ILE A 66 -13.00 7.98 -0.96
N ARG A 67 -12.31 8.69 -0.08
CA ARG A 67 -12.05 10.13 -0.11
C ARG A 67 -10.54 10.29 -0.08
N GLY A 68 -9.91 10.05 -1.23
CA GLY A 68 -8.47 9.98 -1.35
C GLY A 68 -7.87 11.23 -1.98
N THR A 69 -6.55 11.34 -1.84
CA THR A 69 -5.74 12.29 -2.61
C THR A 69 -4.62 11.53 -3.35
N ALA A 70 -4.12 12.13 -4.42
CA ALA A 70 -2.90 11.70 -5.09
C ALA A 70 -1.78 12.68 -4.73
N GLU A 71 -0.60 12.14 -4.48
CA GLU A 71 0.54 12.89 -3.96
C GLU A 71 1.75 12.65 -4.87
N TYR A 72 2.59 13.67 -5.05
CA TYR A 72 3.88 13.56 -5.72
C TYR A 72 4.99 13.75 -4.69
N GLU A 73 5.88 12.77 -4.52
CA GLU A 73 7.04 12.87 -3.64
C GLU A 73 8.06 13.91 -4.15
N HIS A 74 7.73 15.19 -4.01
CA HIS A 74 8.55 16.31 -4.47
C HIS A 74 8.61 17.41 -3.40
N LEU A 75 9.81 17.61 -2.86
CA LEU A 75 10.15 18.68 -1.93
C LEU A 75 10.77 19.84 -2.69
N LEU A 76 10.28 21.06 -2.45
CA LEU A 76 10.91 22.26 -3.01
C LEU A 76 12.37 22.39 -2.53
N GLY A 77 13.31 22.42 -3.46
CA GLY A 77 14.75 22.49 -3.16
C GLY A 77 15.41 21.16 -2.76
N GLY A 78 14.62 20.10 -2.53
CA GLY A 78 15.12 18.77 -2.14
C GLY A 78 14.72 17.63 -3.08
N SER A 79 13.84 17.89 -4.06
CA SER A 79 13.31 16.87 -4.96
C SER A 79 12.77 15.66 -4.17
N HIS A 80 13.24 14.44 -4.42
CA HIS A 80 12.77 13.22 -3.76
C HIS A 80 13.47 12.91 -2.42
N ALA A 81 14.33 13.79 -1.90
CA ALA A 81 15.14 13.53 -0.72
C ALA A 81 14.41 13.85 0.61
N PHE A 82 13.38 13.07 0.94
CA PHE A 82 12.61 13.26 2.17
C PHE A 82 13.25 12.59 3.40
N SER A 83 13.33 13.32 4.51
CA SER A 83 13.59 12.74 5.84
C SER A 83 12.36 11.97 6.34
N SER A 84 12.56 11.09 7.32
CA SER A 84 11.45 10.34 7.94
C SER A 84 10.40 11.27 8.56
N GLU A 85 10.83 12.37 9.17
CA GLU A 85 9.96 13.38 9.77
C GLU A 85 9.14 14.12 8.70
N GLN A 86 9.73 14.41 7.54
CA GLN A 86 9.03 15.05 6.44
C GLN A 86 7.98 14.13 5.81
N VAL A 87 8.28 12.84 5.67
CA VAL A 87 7.29 11.83 5.25
C VAL A 87 6.14 11.76 6.26
N ALA A 88 6.47 11.66 7.56
CA ALA A 88 5.46 11.62 8.62
C ALA A 88 4.56 12.86 8.62
N ALA A 89 5.15 14.06 8.49
CA ALA A 89 4.41 15.31 8.43
C ALA A 89 3.47 15.38 7.21
N ARG A 90 3.92 14.89 6.04
CA ARG A 90 3.08 14.86 4.83
C ARG A 90 1.88 13.94 4.97
N VAL A 91 2.08 12.72 5.46
CA VAL A 91 0.95 11.78 5.64
C VAL A 91 -0.02 12.31 6.70
N ALA A 92 0.50 12.90 7.79
CA ALA A 92 -0.33 13.55 8.80
C ALA A 92 -1.13 14.74 8.24
N GLN A 93 -0.60 15.50 7.29
CA GLN A 93 -1.35 16.56 6.60
C GLN A 93 -2.50 15.98 5.76
N VAL A 94 -2.27 14.85 5.07
CA VAL A 94 -3.31 14.15 4.31
C VAL A 94 -4.43 13.66 5.23
N GLU A 95 -4.08 13.07 6.37
CA GLU A 95 -5.05 12.65 7.39
C GLU A 95 -5.81 13.86 7.96
N ALA A 96 -5.11 14.93 8.33
CA ALA A 96 -5.70 16.14 8.91
C ALA A 96 -6.65 16.86 7.95
N ALA A 97 -6.42 16.75 6.63
CA ALA A 97 -7.32 17.23 5.60
C ALA A 97 -8.62 16.39 5.47
N GLY A 98 -8.72 15.28 6.21
CA GLY A 98 -9.89 14.40 6.22
C GLY A 98 -9.89 13.34 5.11
N PHE A 99 -8.76 13.14 4.43
CA PHE A 99 -8.64 12.06 3.46
C PHE A 99 -8.50 10.71 4.16
N ASN A 100 -9.00 9.66 3.50
CA ASN A 100 -8.95 8.29 3.99
C ASN A 100 -8.20 7.34 3.06
N ALA A 101 -7.62 7.87 1.97
CA ALA A 101 -6.81 7.11 1.03
C ALA A 101 -5.71 7.98 0.42
N PHE A 102 -4.60 7.31 0.06
CA PHE A 102 -3.40 7.91 -0.49
C PHE A 102 -3.03 7.14 -1.77
N ARG A 103 -2.87 7.86 -2.89
CA ARG A 103 -2.40 7.31 -4.17
C ARG A 103 -1.01 7.85 -4.48
N ASP A 104 -0.11 6.94 -4.86
CA ASP A 104 1.19 7.33 -5.39
C ASP A 104 1.03 7.93 -6.80
N GLY A 105 1.41 9.20 -6.98
CA GLY A 105 1.42 9.89 -8.26
C GLY A 105 2.86 10.13 -8.74
N HIS A 106 3.37 9.51 -9.80
CA HIS A 106 2.87 8.38 -10.59
C HIS A 106 3.91 7.23 -10.64
N TYR A 107 4.72 7.14 -9.60
CA TYR A 107 5.84 6.22 -9.44
C TYR A 107 5.86 5.67 -8.01
N PRO A 108 6.61 4.59 -7.74
CA PRO A 108 6.67 4.02 -6.41
C PRO A 108 7.30 5.04 -5.44
N HIS A 109 6.55 5.41 -4.42
CA HIS A 109 7.09 6.23 -3.34
C HIS A 109 8.02 5.43 -2.42
N ASN A 110 8.83 6.15 -1.66
CA ASN A 110 9.63 5.60 -0.57
C ASN A 110 8.75 4.74 0.38
N LEU A 111 9.26 3.58 0.81
CA LEU A 111 8.54 2.64 1.68
C LEU A 111 8.10 3.24 3.02
N ARG A 112 8.79 4.30 3.50
CA ARG A 112 8.40 5.06 4.70
C ARG A 112 6.98 5.65 4.61
N TYR A 113 6.53 6.02 3.39
CA TYR A 113 5.14 6.45 3.20
C TYR A 113 4.19 5.30 3.53
N GLY A 114 4.44 4.11 3.01
CA GLY A 114 3.62 2.94 3.28
C GLY A 114 3.54 2.63 4.78
N GLU A 115 4.66 2.67 5.50
CA GLU A 115 4.70 2.47 6.96
C GLU A 115 3.75 3.46 7.67
N ARG A 116 3.91 4.75 7.37
CA ARG A 116 3.10 5.80 7.99
C ARG A 116 1.62 5.73 7.61
N ILE A 117 1.31 5.46 6.33
CA ILE A 117 -0.06 5.30 5.83
C ILE A 117 -0.75 4.13 6.56
N ALA A 118 -0.02 3.04 6.83
CA ALA A 118 -0.53 1.91 7.60
C ALA A 118 -0.75 2.24 9.08
N GLU A 119 0.14 3.01 9.70
CA GLU A 119 0.01 3.44 11.11
C GLU A 119 -1.17 4.41 11.32
N ASP A 120 -1.37 5.35 10.38
CA ASP A 120 -2.46 6.33 10.45
C ASP A 120 -3.81 5.71 10.04
N GLY A 121 -3.79 4.62 9.28
CA GLY A 121 -4.99 3.85 8.91
C GLY A 121 -5.57 4.16 7.56
N LEU A 122 -4.87 4.95 6.76
CA LEU A 122 -5.25 5.29 5.39
C LEU A 122 -5.25 4.05 4.48
N LEU A 123 -6.06 4.08 3.43
CA LEU A 123 -5.98 3.12 2.33
C LEU A 123 -4.88 3.53 1.34
N TRP A 124 -4.01 2.62 0.94
CA TRP A 124 -2.91 2.88 0.02
C TRP A 124 -3.15 2.29 -1.37
N TRP A 125 -3.05 3.14 -2.37
CA TRP A 125 -2.95 2.79 -3.78
C TRP A 125 -1.53 3.10 -4.28
N PRO A 126 -0.57 2.18 -4.10
CA PRO A 126 0.74 2.31 -4.71
C PRO A 126 0.66 2.21 -6.23
N GLN A 127 1.49 2.99 -6.93
CA GLN A 127 1.56 3.01 -8.38
C GLN A 127 2.96 2.65 -8.87
N PHE A 128 3.04 1.73 -9.82
CA PHE A 128 4.29 1.23 -10.37
C PHE A 128 4.86 2.14 -11.47
N SER A 129 4.03 2.55 -12.44
CA SER A 129 4.52 3.35 -13.56
C SER A 129 3.48 4.35 -14.07
N ALA A 130 3.99 5.41 -14.69
CA ALA A 130 3.21 6.53 -15.15
C ALA A 130 2.81 6.35 -16.62
N HIS A 131 3.73 6.41 -17.59
CA HIS A 131 3.31 6.76 -18.96
C HIS A 131 4.13 6.15 -20.11
N ASN A 132 4.98 5.14 -19.89
CA ASN A 132 5.78 4.55 -20.96
C ASN A 132 5.60 3.02 -21.04
N TRP A 133 5.22 2.53 -22.21
CA TRP A 133 5.18 1.12 -22.55
C TRP A 133 5.96 0.97 -23.85
N PHE A 134 7.00 0.14 -23.82
CA PHE A 134 7.79 -0.15 -25.00
C PHE A 134 7.57 -1.60 -25.36
N ASP A 135 6.94 -1.84 -26.50
CA ASP A 135 6.53 -3.20 -26.85
C ASP A 135 7.69 -4.01 -27.45
N ASN A 136 8.63 -4.41 -26.59
CA ASN A 136 9.73 -5.30 -26.97
C ASN A 136 10.06 -6.30 -25.85
N PRO A 137 10.68 -7.46 -26.18
CA PRO A 137 10.95 -8.51 -25.21
C PRO A 137 11.80 -8.07 -24.02
N ALA A 138 12.81 -7.21 -24.23
CA ALA A 138 13.70 -6.74 -23.18
C ALA A 138 12.94 -5.86 -22.17
N TYR A 139 12.08 -4.96 -22.65
CA TYR A 139 11.24 -4.13 -21.78
C TYR A 139 10.24 -4.96 -20.99
N ARG A 140 9.52 -5.89 -21.64
CA ARG A 140 8.56 -6.79 -20.97
C ARG A 140 9.22 -7.61 -19.86
N ALA A 141 10.39 -8.19 -20.13
CA ALA A 141 11.14 -8.96 -19.14
C ALA A 141 11.56 -8.11 -17.93
N ASN A 142 12.13 -6.92 -18.19
CA ASN A 142 12.52 -6.00 -17.12
C ASN A 142 11.31 -5.51 -16.31
N PHE A 143 10.22 -5.15 -16.98
CA PHE A 143 8.98 -4.71 -16.35
C PHE A 143 8.41 -5.78 -15.41
N LEU A 144 8.33 -7.03 -15.85
CA LEU A 144 7.83 -8.14 -15.02
C LEU A 144 8.75 -8.43 -13.83
N SER A 145 10.07 -8.33 -14.01
CA SER A 145 11.03 -8.50 -12.92
C SER A 145 10.83 -7.44 -11.84
N LEU A 146 10.85 -6.16 -12.25
CA LEU A 146 10.69 -5.02 -11.35
C LEU A 146 9.30 -4.97 -10.71
N LEU A 147 8.25 -5.35 -11.44
CA LEU A 147 6.90 -5.50 -10.91
C LEU A 147 6.87 -6.54 -9.79
N GLY A 148 7.56 -7.67 -9.99
CA GLY A 148 7.67 -8.72 -8.99
C GLY A 148 8.31 -8.20 -7.70
N ASP A 149 9.40 -7.46 -7.80
CA ASP A 149 10.11 -6.89 -6.64
C ASP A 149 9.27 -5.82 -5.94
N TRP A 150 8.65 -4.94 -6.72
CA TRP A 150 7.75 -3.90 -6.22
C TRP A 150 6.55 -4.45 -5.43
N VAL A 151 5.95 -5.56 -5.91
CA VAL A 151 4.90 -6.28 -5.17
C VAL A 151 5.47 -6.92 -3.91
N ARG A 152 6.63 -7.60 -3.99
CA ARG A 152 7.24 -8.30 -2.85
C ARG A 152 7.53 -7.36 -1.69
N GLU A 153 8.05 -6.16 -1.95
CA GLU A 153 8.41 -5.22 -0.89
C GLU A 153 7.18 -4.53 -0.24
N ARG A 154 6.04 -4.46 -0.93
CA ARG A 154 4.83 -3.79 -0.42
C ARG A 154 3.70 -4.70 0.05
N ARG A 155 3.66 -5.98 -0.38
CA ARG A 155 2.49 -6.87 -0.16
C ARG A 155 2.11 -7.13 1.30
N ASN A 156 3.05 -6.97 2.22
CA ASN A 156 2.79 -7.17 3.65
C ASN A 156 2.16 -5.93 4.30
N ASN A 157 2.23 -4.77 3.63
CA ASN A 157 1.72 -3.53 4.18
C ASN A 157 0.18 -3.58 4.19
N PRO A 158 -0.45 -3.53 5.38
CA PRO A 158 -1.88 -3.69 5.47
C PRO A 158 -2.65 -2.50 4.96
N ALA A 159 -2.03 -1.37 4.58
CA ALA A 159 -2.69 -0.25 3.94
C ALA A 159 -2.99 -0.49 2.46
N VAL A 160 -2.24 -1.37 1.77
CA VAL A 160 -2.45 -1.64 0.34
C VAL A 160 -3.85 -2.20 0.09
N PHE A 161 -4.62 -1.54 -0.76
CA PHE A 161 -5.96 -2.00 -1.16
C PHE A 161 -6.14 -2.10 -2.68
N LEU A 162 -5.27 -1.45 -3.46
CA LEU A 162 -5.29 -1.44 -4.92
C LEU A 162 -3.86 -1.30 -5.44
N TRP A 163 -3.54 -1.96 -6.56
CA TRP A 163 -2.24 -1.85 -7.22
C TRP A 163 -2.39 -1.10 -8.54
N GLY A 164 -1.72 0.03 -8.69
CA GLY A 164 -1.69 0.80 -9.94
C GLY A 164 -0.55 0.34 -10.84
N LEU A 165 -0.86 -0.21 -12.01
CA LEU A 165 0.18 -0.69 -12.93
C LEU A 165 0.70 0.43 -13.85
N GLN A 166 -0.23 1.22 -14.41
CA GLN A 166 0.02 2.28 -15.39
C GLN A 166 -0.94 3.45 -15.17
N ASN A 167 -0.60 4.62 -15.71
CA ASN A 167 -1.47 5.80 -15.77
C ASN A 167 -1.63 6.27 -17.24
N GLU A 168 -2.83 6.70 -17.64
CA GLU A 168 -3.09 7.37 -18.94
C GLU A 168 -2.59 6.63 -20.21
N LYS A 169 -2.31 5.33 -20.15
CA LYS A 169 -2.07 4.52 -21.34
C LYS A 169 -3.41 4.15 -22.00
N PRO A 170 -3.63 4.48 -23.29
CA PRO A 170 -4.82 4.04 -23.99
C PRO A 170 -4.89 2.51 -24.03
N ALA A 171 -6.06 1.94 -23.72
CA ALA A 171 -6.28 0.50 -23.79
C ALA A 171 -6.01 -0.10 -25.19
N SER A 172 -5.98 0.73 -26.23
CA SER A 172 -5.73 0.35 -27.62
C SER A 172 -4.27 0.03 -27.95
N GLN A 173 -3.31 0.22 -27.03
CA GLN A 173 -1.88 0.02 -27.30
C GLN A 173 -1.28 -1.26 -26.69
N GLY A 174 -2.12 -2.14 -26.11
CA GLY A 174 -1.70 -3.46 -25.63
C GLY A 174 -0.84 -3.42 -24.35
N VAL A 175 -1.08 -4.38 -23.45
CA VAL A 175 -0.17 -4.77 -22.36
C VAL A 175 0.31 -6.18 -22.65
#